data_AF-S0DR77-F1
#
_entry.id   AF-S0DR77-F1
#
_cell.length_a   1.000
_cell.length_b   1.000
_cell.length_c   1.000
_cell.angle_alpha   90.00
_cell.angle_beta   90.00
_cell.angle_gamma   90.00
#
_symmetry.space_group_name_H-M   'P 1'
#
loop_
_entity.id
_entity.type
_entity.pdbx_description
1 polymer ?
#
loop_
_entity_poly.entity_id
_entity_poly.type
_entity_poly.pdbx_seq_one_letter_code
_entity_poly.pdbx_strand_id
1 'polypeptide(L)'
;MSSTPIATRYYNLVNDGVGITIFPKILTPGGDKLWDGRNHDGYTVNVGESRSVDLTVFGIDIGTLFVLSESTRFGEDETESSQVFSFDPTCTVTANEVRGGSACNGSLEYRH
;
A
#
# COMPACT_ATOMS: atom_id res chain seq x y z
N MET A 1 -17.46 -5.63 6.63
CA MET A 1 -18.16 -6.09 5.42
C MET A 1 -17.20 -7.00 4.66
N SER A 2 -17.65 -8.16 4.18
CA SER A 2 -16.80 -9.08 3.41
C SER A 2 -16.77 -8.60 1.96
N SER A 3 -15.91 -7.63 1.63
CA SER A 3 -15.59 -7.35 0.23
C SER A 3 -14.88 -8.57 -0.35
N THR A 4 -15.30 -9.04 -1.52
CA THR A 4 -14.63 -10.14 -2.21
C THR A 4 -13.18 -9.70 -2.49
N PRO A 5 -12.17 -10.50 -2.11
CA PRO A 5 -10.78 -10.13 -2.35
C PRO A 5 -10.50 -9.92 -3.85
N ILE A 6 -9.77 -8.86 -4.17
CA ILE A 6 -9.29 -8.61 -5.54
C ILE A 6 -7.88 -9.19 -5.66
N ALA A 7 -7.69 -10.11 -6.60
CA ALA A 7 -6.36 -10.62 -6.91
C ALA A 7 -5.51 -9.52 -7.56
N THR A 8 -4.28 -9.32 -7.08
CA THR A 8 -3.40 -8.29 -7.62
C THR A 8 -1.92 -8.70 -7.51
N ARG A 9 -1.11 -8.14 -8.42
CA ARG A 9 0.35 -8.26 -8.39
C ARG A 9 1.04 -6.95 -8.07
N TYR A 10 0.44 -5.83 -8.48
CA TYR A 10 1.07 -4.52 -8.38
C TYR A 10 0.33 -3.66 -7.37
N TYR A 11 1.09 -2.86 -6.65
CA TYR A 11 0.60 -1.78 -5.81
C TYR A 11 1.10 -0.45 -6.37
N ASN A 12 0.19 0.48 -6.64
CA ASN A 12 0.53 1.81 -7.10
C ASN A 12 0.07 2.85 -6.09
N LEU A 13 1.03 3.57 -5.52
CA LEU A 13 0.81 4.65 -4.55
C LEU A 13 0.98 5.99 -5.25
N VAL A 14 -0.01 6.88 -5.11
CA VAL A 14 0.03 8.27 -5.59
C VAL A 14 0.06 9.21 -4.38
N ASN A 15 1.04 10.11 -4.31
CA ASN A 15 1.08 11.13 -3.27
C ASN A 15 0.45 12.44 -3.76
N ASP A 16 -0.78 12.72 -3.31
CA ASP A 16 -1.52 13.95 -3.58
C ASP A 16 -1.66 14.84 -2.33
N GLY A 17 -0.86 14.55 -1.29
CA GLY A 17 -0.89 15.23 -0.01
C GLY A 17 0.19 16.32 0.10
N VAL A 18 1.08 16.13 1.08
CA VAL A 18 2.15 17.09 1.42
C VAL A 18 3.54 16.54 1.09
N GLY A 19 4.52 17.44 0.97
CA GLY A 19 5.91 17.11 0.63
C GLY A 19 6.59 16.26 1.71
N ILE A 20 6.43 14.94 1.64
CA ILE A 20 7.00 14.01 2.60
C ILE A 20 7.40 12.69 1.93
N THR A 21 8.46 12.08 2.47
CA THR A 21 8.80 10.68 2.18
C THR A 21 7.74 9.76 2.77
N ILE A 22 7.01 9.09 1.89
CA ILE A 22 6.06 8.03 2.20
C ILE A 22 6.72 6.70 1.85
N PHE A 23 6.52 5.71 2.71
CA PHE A 23 6.97 4.33 2.54
C PHE A 23 5.74 3.43 2.41
N PRO A 24 5.57 2.75 1.26
CA PRO A 24 4.62 1.66 1.09
C PRO A 24 4.67 0.62 2.21
N LYS A 25 3.50 0.16 2.69
CA LYS A 25 3.34 -0.88 3.70
C LYS A 25 2.19 -1.83 3.32
N ILE A 26 2.28 -3.08 3.75
CA ILE A 26 1.24 -4.08 3.55
C ILE A 26 1.00 -4.78 4.87
N LEU A 27 -0.28 -4.86 5.25
CA LEU A 27 -0.73 -5.50 6.48
C LEU A 27 -1.67 -6.67 6.15
N THR A 28 -1.81 -7.63 7.06
CA THR A 28 -2.93 -8.56 7.03
C THR A 28 -4.23 -7.80 7.28
N PRO A 29 -5.40 -8.34 6.92
CA PRO A 29 -6.68 -7.74 7.30
C PRO A 29 -6.88 -7.61 8.82
N GLY A 30 -6.10 -8.34 9.64
CA GLY A 30 -6.07 -8.22 11.10
C GLY A 30 -5.12 -7.14 11.63
N GLY A 31 -4.35 -6.48 10.75
CA GLY A 31 -3.42 -5.41 11.11
C GLY A 31 -1.97 -5.87 11.33
N ASP A 32 -1.66 -7.16 11.19
CA ASP A 32 -0.29 -7.64 11.34
C ASP A 32 0.55 -7.24 10.13
N LYS A 33 1.79 -6.81 10.37
CA LYS A 33 2.67 -6.36 9.30
C LYS A 33 3.16 -7.54 8.45
N LEU A 34 2.83 -7.54 7.16
CA LEU A 34 3.40 -8.45 6.16
C LEU A 34 4.69 -7.88 5.58
N TRP A 35 4.71 -6.57 5.32
CA TRP A 35 5.89 -5.87 4.78
C TRP A 35 5.81 -4.37 5.06
N ASP A 36 6.91 -3.74 5.49
CA ASP A 36 7.11 -2.29 5.41
C ASP A 36 8.38 -2.01 4.61
N GLY A 37 8.29 -1.17 3.57
CA GLY A 37 9.39 -0.98 2.62
C GLY A 37 10.71 -0.43 3.17
N ARG A 38 10.83 -0.25 4.48
CA ARG A 38 12.03 0.17 5.21
C ARG A 38 13.19 -0.83 5.10
N ASN A 39 12.93 -2.12 4.91
CA ASN A 39 13.99 -3.14 4.78
C ASN A 39 14.60 -3.25 3.37
N HIS A 40 14.15 -2.45 2.40
CA HIS A 40 14.54 -2.52 0.98
C HIS A 40 14.89 -1.14 0.39
N ASP A 41 15.63 -0.31 1.14
CA ASP A 41 15.94 1.12 0.89
C ASP A 41 14.74 2.08 0.88
N GLY A 42 13.51 1.57 0.95
CA GLY A 42 12.30 2.38 0.95
C GLY A 42 12.00 2.99 -0.41
N TYR A 43 10.76 2.84 -0.87
CA TYR A 43 10.31 3.65 -1.99
C TYR A 43 9.88 5.01 -1.46
N THR A 44 10.61 6.07 -1.80
CA THR A 44 10.19 7.44 -1.51
C THR A 44 9.25 7.93 -2.62
N VAL A 45 8.09 8.46 -2.24
CA VAL A 45 7.12 9.06 -3.18
C VAL A 45 6.90 10.54 -2.81
N ASN A 46 7.41 11.47 -3.63
CA ASN A 46 7.22 12.91 -3.40
C ASN A 46 5.83 13.38 -3.89
N VAL A 47 5.43 14.61 -3.56
CA VAL A 47 4.14 15.17 -3.99
C VAL A 47 4.03 15.23 -5.51
N GLY A 48 2.88 14.79 -6.02
CA GLY A 48 2.59 14.71 -7.45
C GLY A 48 3.26 13.51 -8.13
N GLU A 49 4.05 12.72 -7.40
CA GLU A 49 4.63 11.49 -7.92
C GLU A 49 3.72 10.29 -7.63
N SER A 50 3.93 9.26 -8.44
CA SER A 50 3.38 7.94 -8.20
C SER A 50 4.49 6.91 -8.19
N ARG A 51 4.25 5.82 -7.47
CA ARG A 51 5.17 4.70 -7.40
C ARG A 51 4.41 3.39 -7.50
N SER A 52 4.74 2.66 -8.55
CA SER A 52 4.35 1.26 -8.68
C SER A 52 5.39 0.35 -8.02
N VAL A 53 4.89 -0.66 -7.31
CA VAL A 53 5.66 -1.68 -6.60
C VAL A 53 5.15 -3.05 -7.02
N ASP A 54 6.07 -3.91 -7.46
CA ASP A 54 5.78 -5.31 -7.75
C ASP A 54 5.83 -6.12 -6.46
N LEU A 55 4.69 -6.70 -6.07
CA LEU A 55 4.56 -7.43 -4.81
C LEU A 55 5.40 -8.72 -4.77
N THR A 56 5.88 -9.21 -5.93
CA THR A 56 6.77 -10.38 -5.99
C THR A 56 8.08 -10.18 -5.24
N VAL A 57 8.53 -8.93 -5.05
CA VAL A 57 9.78 -8.64 -4.34
C VAL A 57 9.66 -8.82 -2.82
N PHE A 58 8.46 -9.09 -2.30
CA PHE A 58 8.19 -9.21 -0.86
C PHE A 58 8.21 -10.64 -0.34
N GLY A 59 8.25 -11.64 -1.23
CA GLY A 59 8.23 -13.06 -0.83
C GLY A 59 6.93 -13.47 -0.12
N ILE A 60 5.82 -12.81 -0.41
CA ILE A 60 4.49 -13.16 0.10
C ILE A 60 3.96 -14.38 -0.66
N ASP A 61 3.30 -15.30 0.04
CA ASP A 61 2.72 -16.51 -0.58
C ASP A 61 1.52 -16.18 -1.47
N ILE A 62 1.35 -16.96 -2.55
CA ILE A 62 0.18 -16.83 -3.44
C ILE A 62 -1.10 -17.05 -2.63
N GLY A 63 -2.07 -16.17 -2.80
CA GLY A 63 -3.36 -16.20 -2.10
C GLY A 63 -3.34 -15.54 -0.73
N THR A 64 -2.19 -15.06 -0.23
CA THR A 64 -2.16 -14.27 1.01
C THR A 64 -3.08 -13.07 0.89
N LEU A 65 -3.95 -12.91 1.89
CA LEU A 65 -4.83 -11.76 2.01
C LEU A 65 -4.11 -10.59 2.65
N PHE A 66 -4.33 -9.40 2.11
CA PHE A 66 -3.72 -8.19 2.64
C PHE A 66 -4.59 -6.96 2.45
N VAL A 67 -4.29 -5.94 3.23
CA VAL A 67 -4.76 -4.57 3.07
C VAL A 67 -3.54 -3.68 2.86
N LEU A 68 -3.78 -2.58 2.17
CA LEU A 68 -2.74 -1.62 1.85
C LEU A 68 -2.65 -0.58 2.96
N SER A 69 -1.44 -0.09 3.19
CA SER A 69 -1.13 0.84 4.25
C SER A 69 0.14 1.59 3.88
N GLU A 70 0.48 2.61 4.64
CA GLU A 70 1.72 3.32 4.43
C GLU A 70 2.26 3.87 5.74
N SER A 71 3.48 4.37 5.68
CA SER A 71 4.07 5.08 6.80
C SER A 71 4.90 6.21 6.26
N THR A 72 4.99 7.30 7.01
CA THR A 72 5.88 8.41 6.69
C THR A 72 7.13 8.34 7.56
N ARG A 73 8.06 9.27 7.34
CA ARG A 73 9.20 9.45 8.25
C ARG A 73 8.79 9.93 9.66
N PHE A 74 7.56 10.42 9.84
CA PHE A 74 7.08 11.00 11.10
C PHE A 74 6.07 10.12 11.86
N GLY A 75 5.55 9.06 11.23
CA GLY A 75 4.53 8.20 11.83
C GLY A 75 3.97 7.19 10.85
N GLU A 76 2.91 6.49 11.26
CA GLU A 76 2.10 5.67 10.36
C GLU A 76 0.92 6.52 9.87
N ASP A 77 0.62 6.46 8.57
CA ASP A 77 -0.61 7.04 8.03
C ASP A 77 -1.76 6.03 8.25
N GLU A 78 -2.99 6.44 7.94
CA GLU A 78 -4.16 5.57 8.07
C GLU A 78 -4.02 4.30 7.21
N THR A 79 -4.66 3.21 7.64
CA THR A 79 -4.72 1.95 6.86
C THR A 79 -6.01 1.91 6.06
N GLU A 80 -5.90 1.72 4.75
CA GLU A 80 -7.06 1.51 3.88
C GLU A 80 -7.52 0.06 4.00
N SER A 81 -8.58 -0.13 4.79
CA SER A 81 -9.14 -1.44 5.10
C SER A 81 -10.49 -1.70 4.42
N SER A 82 -10.97 -0.78 3.56
CA SER A 82 -12.23 -0.94 2.83
C SER A 82 -12.17 -2.04 1.77
N GLN A 83 -10.99 -2.31 1.20
CA GLN A 83 -10.75 -3.34 0.22
C GLN A 83 -9.67 -4.32 0.69
N VAL A 84 -9.97 -5.61 0.62
CA VAL A 84 -8.99 -6.68 0.84
C VAL A 84 -8.48 -7.18 -0.51
N PHE A 85 -7.20 -7.44 -0.61
CA PHE A 85 -6.56 -8.00 -1.80
C PHE A 85 -6.08 -9.41 -1.52
N SER A 86 -5.88 -10.20 -2.58
CA SER A 86 -5.13 -11.44 -2.53
C SER A 86 -3.92 -11.35 -3.45
N PHE A 87 -2.76 -11.82 -2.99
CA PHE A 87 -1.57 -11.82 -3.84
C PHE A 87 -1.67 -12.89 -4.92
N ASP A 88 -1.50 -12.49 -6.18
CA ASP A 88 -1.37 -13.40 -7.32
C ASP A 88 -0.29 -12.87 -8.28
N PRO A 89 0.89 -13.54 -8.39
CA PRO A 89 1.99 -13.09 -9.22
C PRO A 89 1.72 -13.23 -10.73
N THR A 90 0.64 -13.92 -11.12
CA THR A 90 0.23 -14.06 -12.52
C THR A 90 -0.76 -12.98 -12.95
N CYS A 91 -1.33 -12.26 -11.98
CA CYS A 91 -2.32 -11.21 -12.24
C CYS A 91 -1.66 -9.93 -12.79
N THR A 92 -2.41 -9.20 -13.62
CA THR A 92 -2.01 -7.88 -14.15
C THR A 92 -2.75 -6.73 -13.50
N VAL A 93 -3.65 -7.02 -12.56
CA VAL A 93 -4.36 -6.01 -11.78
C VAL A 93 -3.35 -5.25 -10.93
N THR A 94 -3.58 -3.94 -10.83
CA THR A 94 -2.83 -3.02 -9.97
C THR A 94 -3.80 -2.44 -8.96
N ALA A 95 -3.48 -2.56 -7.69
CA ALA A 95 -4.21 -1.87 -6.64
C ALA A 95 -3.70 -0.42 -6.57
N ASN A 96 -4.57 0.57 -6.80
CA ASN A 96 -4.19 1.97 -6.78
C ASN A 96 -4.67 2.63 -5.50
N GLU A 97 -3.79 3.36 -4.84
CA GLU A 97 -4.15 4.19 -3.70
C GLU A 97 -3.66 5.60 -3.86
N VAL A 98 -4.45 6.52 -3.31
CA VAL A 98 -4.11 7.93 -3.24
C VAL A 98 -3.96 8.32 -1.79
N ARG A 99 -2.77 8.82 -1.49
CA ARG A 99 -2.42 9.40 -0.20
C ARG A 99 -2.72 10.88 -0.19
N GLY A 100 -3.60 11.30 0.71
CA GLY A 100 -3.95 12.70 0.97
C GLY A 100 -3.60 13.13 2.40
N GLY A 101 -3.91 14.38 2.74
CA GLY A 101 -3.86 14.85 4.14
C GLY A 101 -2.49 15.28 4.66
N SER A 102 -2.38 15.40 5.99
CA SER A 102 -1.22 16.01 6.68
C SER A 102 -0.03 15.06 6.80
N ALA A 103 1.15 15.56 7.18
CA ALA A 103 2.40 14.76 7.26
C ALA A 103 2.40 13.67 8.36
N CYS A 104 1.57 13.82 9.39
CA CYS A 104 1.56 12.94 10.56
C CYS A 104 0.26 12.12 10.69
N ASN A 105 -0.72 12.37 9.83
CA ASN A 105 -2.03 11.72 9.77
C ASN A 105 -2.55 11.91 8.33
N GLY A 106 -1.95 11.20 7.39
CA GLY A 106 -2.45 11.09 6.01
C GLY A 106 -3.64 10.14 5.93
N SER A 107 -4.48 10.35 4.92
CA SER A 107 -5.56 9.44 4.56
C SER A 107 -5.14 8.61 3.36
N LEU A 108 -5.54 7.34 3.34
CA LEU A 108 -5.44 6.48 2.16
C LEU A 108 -6.83 6.24 1.58
N GLU A 109 -6.93 6.32 0.26
CA GLU A 109 -8.14 5.98 -0.49
C GLU A 109 -7.79 5.01 -1.61
N TYR A 110 -8.41 3.84 -1.60
CA TYR A 110 -8.36 2.92 -2.74
C TYR A 110 -9.17 3.45 -3.93
N ARG A 111 -8.56 3.44 -5.12
CA ARG A 111 -9.20 3.82 -6.39
C ARG A 111 -9.25 2.63 -7.36
N HIS A 112 -10.45 2.34 -7.85
CA HIS A 112 -10.72 1.32 -8.87
C HIS A 112 -10.18 1.69 -10.24
#